data_AF-A0A3A8TAW9-F1
#
_entry.id   AF-A0A3A8TAW9-F1
#
_cell.length_a   1.000
_cell.length_b   1.000
_cell.length_c   1.000
_cell.angle_alpha   90.00
_cell.angle_beta   90.00
_cell.angle_gamma   90.00
#
_symmetry.space_group_name_H-M   'P 1'
#
loop_
_entity.id
_entity.type
_entity.pdbx_description
1 polymer ?
#
loop_
_entity_poly.entity_id
_entity_poly.type
_entity_poly.pdbx_seq_one_letter_code
_entity_poly.pdbx_strand_id
1 'polypeptide(L)'
;MYAQARAIADEVLHDLPHVGVDVDRWGHAYVSIDLVNPDTGECLSRVVATTRGDVVRPEFVAKEGLTAKVEELTRRLKALDVRGEPYALEEWDTQLTAITLRVMAGSGEDAVFHVDDDGHWQVGIESFIGKDDWRFVFRVLATTRGDVPMPLLAEKLGLLPRAQELARRLGELGARLPLPPMDAEQSALIPDALANLRSGFDQGVDSLVRVPDYTGGGAWDDLDDDRVRREVMRQFARMVHARIEEEKQWPEVIEADRLEAAFDELKRDGIVTRMGATDTLRGGWTYVREDAHALEARGLKPWGAAFFHGQDIDYALKGGALCIAFGSLAEAEDAEKDVAVGQAVANALQKHGFAPEWNGSETTRITLLPAFTWRRRRSRVDTTENLVLYSLDASLVELFPRVRTLRMQFGDMTVYDLDRMRSDTLEGLTVQFDRDAQARDALPDLVERVKGRFPRLQTITVTGERGFEETVSVGA
;
A
#
# COMPACT_ATOMS: atom_id res chain seq x y z
N MET A 1 -22.75 -6.32 -35.69
CA MET A 1 -22.44 -5.00 -35.10
C MET A 1 -21.16 -4.40 -35.66
N TYR A 2 -19.98 -4.96 -35.37
CA TYR A 2 -18.68 -4.41 -35.79
C TYR A 2 -18.66 -3.97 -37.27
N ALA A 3 -19.01 -4.87 -38.20
CA ALA A 3 -19.00 -4.57 -39.63
C ALA A 3 -19.93 -3.40 -40.03
N GLN A 4 -21.07 -3.23 -39.35
CA GLN A 4 -22.02 -2.14 -39.61
C GLN A 4 -21.47 -0.81 -39.07
N ALA A 5 -20.96 -0.80 -37.85
CA ALA A 5 -20.32 0.37 -37.25
C ALA A 5 -19.08 0.81 -38.06
N ARG A 6 -18.28 -0.16 -38.52
CA ARG A 6 -17.12 0.07 -39.38
C ARG A 6 -17.50 0.70 -40.72
N ALA A 7 -18.51 0.17 -41.40
CA ALA A 7 -18.99 0.74 -42.66
C ALA A 7 -19.48 2.19 -42.48
N ILE A 8 -20.21 2.50 -41.41
CA ILE A 8 -20.65 3.86 -41.11
C ILE A 8 -19.43 4.77 -40.84
N ALA A 9 -18.47 4.31 -40.04
CA ALA A 9 -17.28 5.08 -39.72
C ALA A 9 -16.44 5.38 -40.98
N ASP A 10 -16.23 4.38 -41.84
CA ASP A 10 -15.47 4.51 -43.09
C ASP A 10 -16.16 5.48 -44.07
N GLU A 11 -17.48 5.60 -44.06
CA GLU A 11 -18.20 6.59 -44.88
C GLU A 11 -18.12 8.01 -44.31
N VAL A 12 -18.42 8.17 -43.01
CA VAL A 12 -18.55 9.48 -42.37
C VAL A 12 -17.19 10.13 -42.08
N LEU A 13 -16.17 9.31 -41.76
CA LEU A 13 -14.81 9.76 -41.41
C LEU A 13 -13.78 9.35 -42.47
N HIS A 14 -14.19 9.17 -43.74
CA HIS A 14 -13.37 8.65 -44.84
C HIS A 14 -12.04 9.40 -45.09
N ASP A 15 -11.96 10.66 -44.70
CA ASP A 15 -10.79 11.53 -44.88
C ASP A 15 -9.91 11.64 -43.62
N LEU A 16 -10.29 10.96 -42.53
CA LEU A 16 -9.49 10.91 -41.31
C LEU A 16 -8.61 9.66 -41.28
N PRO A 17 -7.31 9.80 -41.02
CA PRO A 17 -6.46 8.65 -40.74
C PRO A 17 -6.76 8.09 -39.34
N HIS A 18 -6.43 6.81 -39.13
CA HIS A 18 -6.44 6.16 -37.81
C HIS A 18 -7.82 6.16 -37.11
N VAL A 19 -8.87 5.78 -37.84
CA VAL A 19 -10.20 5.56 -37.26
C VAL A 19 -10.31 4.13 -36.71
N GLY A 20 -10.47 4.05 -35.39
CA GLY A 20 -10.70 2.81 -34.66
C GLY A 20 -12.19 2.50 -34.52
N VAL A 21 -12.54 1.22 -34.54
CA VAL A 21 -13.89 0.73 -34.21
C VAL A 21 -13.73 -0.46 -33.30
N ASP A 22 -14.44 -0.48 -32.19
CA ASP A 22 -14.46 -1.61 -31.26
C ASP A 22 -15.91 -1.94 -30.86
N VAL A 23 -16.15 -3.16 -30.39
CA VAL A 23 -17.45 -3.62 -29.88
C VAL A 23 -17.26 -4.30 -28.55
N ASP A 24 -17.93 -3.80 -27.52
CA ASP A 24 -17.87 -4.40 -26.20
C ASP A 24 -18.64 -5.73 -26.11
N ARG A 25 -18.49 -6.40 -24.97
CA ARG A 25 -19.20 -7.65 -24.66
C ARG A 25 -20.73 -7.53 -24.64
N TRP A 26 -21.26 -6.31 -24.52
CA TRP A 26 -22.71 -6.02 -24.52
C TRP A 26 -23.22 -5.64 -25.92
N GLY A 27 -22.35 -5.64 -26.93
CA GLY A 27 -22.70 -5.38 -28.31
C GLY A 27 -22.76 -3.90 -28.68
N HIS A 28 -22.35 -2.96 -27.80
CA HIS A 28 -22.22 -1.56 -28.19
C HIS A 28 -20.94 -1.34 -28.98
N ALA A 29 -21.04 -0.58 -30.07
CA ALA A 29 -19.88 -0.18 -30.85
C ALA A 29 -19.39 1.21 -30.44
N TYR A 30 -18.08 1.37 -30.44
CA TYR A 30 -17.35 2.59 -30.14
C TYR A 30 -16.54 2.97 -31.37
N VAL A 31 -16.58 4.23 -31.76
CA VAL A 31 -15.73 4.76 -32.83
C VAL A 31 -14.76 5.76 -32.22
N SER A 32 -13.48 5.59 -32.52
CA SER A 32 -12.39 6.41 -32.00
C SER A 32 -11.57 7.05 -33.11
N ILE A 33 -10.97 8.18 -32.78
CA ILE A 33 -9.90 8.79 -33.55
C ILE A 33 -8.61 8.51 -32.79
N ASP A 34 -7.74 7.69 -33.37
CA ASP A 34 -6.60 7.14 -32.67
C ASP A 34 -5.33 7.96 -32.89
N LEU A 35 -4.58 8.17 -31.81
CA LEU A 35 -3.26 8.79 -31.85
C LEU A 35 -2.19 7.69 -31.94
N VAL A 36 -1.55 7.57 -33.11
CA VAL A 36 -0.57 6.51 -33.39
C VAL A 36 0.87 7.04 -33.29
N ASN A 37 1.68 6.38 -32.47
CA ASN A 37 3.10 6.68 -32.33
C ASN A 37 3.81 6.27 -33.63
N PRO A 38 4.43 7.20 -34.36
CA PRO A 38 5.06 6.88 -35.64
C PRO A 38 6.30 5.98 -35.49
N ASP A 39 6.94 5.98 -34.33
CA ASP A 39 8.19 5.27 -34.09
C ASP A 39 7.94 3.87 -33.52
N THR A 40 6.93 3.70 -32.66
CA THR A 40 6.64 2.42 -31.97
C THR A 40 5.39 1.70 -32.48
N GLY A 41 4.50 2.41 -33.20
CA GLY A 41 3.18 1.91 -33.57
C GLY A 41 2.17 1.86 -32.41
N GLU A 42 2.54 2.34 -31.22
CA GLU A 42 1.64 2.42 -30.07
C GLU A 42 0.42 3.29 -30.39
N CYS A 43 -0.77 2.79 -30.06
CA CYS A 43 -2.04 3.41 -30.43
C CYS A 43 -2.80 3.84 -29.18
N LEU A 44 -3.16 5.12 -29.10
CA LEU A 44 -4.04 5.64 -28.05
C LEU A 44 -5.39 6.03 -28.64
N SER A 45 -6.44 5.31 -28.26
CA SER A 45 -7.78 5.56 -28.79
C SER A 45 -8.50 6.70 -28.08
N ARG A 46 -9.09 7.61 -28.87
CA ARG A 46 -9.99 8.66 -28.38
C ARG A 46 -11.38 8.40 -28.89
N VAL A 47 -12.21 7.72 -28.09
CA VAL A 47 -13.61 7.46 -28.45
C VAL A 47 -14.35 8.78 -28.61
N VAL A 48 -15.04 8.96 -29.75
CA VAL A 48 -15.79 10.17 -30.09
C VAL A 48 -17.30 9.91 -30.21
N ALA A 49 -17.70 8.68 -30.56
CA ALA A 49 -19.09 8.32 -30.75
C ALA A 49 -19.36 6.87 -30.35
N THR A 50 -20.59 6.60 -29.91
CA THR A 50 -21.05 5.25 -29.57
C THR A 50 -22.42 4.95 -30.17
N THR A 51 -22.81 3.67 -30.19
CA THR A 51 -24.17 3.26 -30.58
C THR A 51 -25.26 3.69 -29.58
N ARG A 52 -24.91 4.25 -28.43
CA ARG A 52 -25.86 4.87 -27.48
C ARG A 52 -26.36 6.23 -27.97
N GLY A 53 -25.66 6.82 -28.93
CA GLY A 53 -26.03 8.10 -29.52
C GLY A 53 -25.46 9.30 -28.77
N ASP A 54 -24.36 9.11 -28.04
CA ASP A 54 -23.64 10.16 -27.35
C ASP A 54 -22.41 10.61 -28.15
N VAL A 55 -22.11 11.91 -28.08
CA VAL A 55 -20.80 12.44 -28.46
C VAL A 55 -19.95 12.40 -27.19
N VAL A 56 -18.98 11.49 -27.14
CA VAL A 56 -18.23 11.17 -25.91
C VAL A 56 -17.25 12.27 -25.53
N ARG A 57 -16.65 12.93 -26.53
CA ARG A 57 -15.60 13.94 -26.37
C ARG A 57 -15.89 15.21 -27.17
N PRO A 58 -16.94 15.97 -26.83
CA PRO A 58 -17.39 17.12 -27.61
C PRO A 58 -16.34 18.25 -27.71
N GLU A 59 -15.53 18.48 -26.68
CA GLU A 59 -14.52 19.56 -26.71
C GLU A 59 -13.37 19.21 -27.66
N PHE A 60 -12.86 17.97 -27.60
CA PHE A 60 -11.90 17.44 -28.58
C PHE A 60 -12.45 17.50 -30.00
N VAL A 61 -13.68 17.01 -30.21
CA VAL A 61 -14.32 17.00 -31.52
C VAL A 61 -14.49 18.42 -32.08
N ALA A 62 -14.84 19.39 -31.24
CA ALA A 62 -14.94 20.80 -31.65
C ALA A 62 -13.56 21.37 -32.01
N LYS A 63 -12.53 21.07 -31.21
CA LYS A 63 -11.15 21.52 -31.43
C LYS A 63 -10.57 21.01 -32.77
N GLU A 64 -10.88 19.78 -33.13
CA GLU A 64 -10.47 19.18 -34.41
C GLU A 64 -11.35 19.60 -35.59
N GLY A 65 -12.40 20.41 -35.36
CA GLY A 65 -13.32 20.84 -36.43
C GLY A 65 -14.22 19.71 -36.96
N LEU A 66 -14.48 18.68 -36.15
CA LEU A 66 -15.16 17.45 -36.55
C LEU A 66 -16.62 17.39 -36.10
N THR A 67 -17.15 18.44 -35.45
CA THR A 67 -18.49 18.47 -34.85
C THR A 67 -19.58 17.92 -35.78
N ALA A 68 -19.73 18.46 -36.99
CA ALA A 68 -20.78 18.01 -37.91
C ALA A 68 -20.64 16.53 -38.31
N LYS A 69 -19.41 16.06 -38.53
CA LYS A 69 -19.15 14.66 -38.90
C LYS A 69 -19.46 13.71 -37.75
N VAL A 70 -19.03 14.06 -36.54
CA VAL A 70 -19.26 13.21 -35.36
C VAL A 70 -20.73 13.21 -34.96
N GLU A 71 -21.44 14.33 -35.09
CA GLU A 71 -22.90 14.37 -34.90
C GLU A 71 -23.63 13.46 -35.89
N GLU A 72 -23.22 13.48 -37.17
CA GLU A 72 -23.77 12.56 -38.17
C GLU A 72 -23.45 11.10 -37.84
N LEU A 73 -22.20 10.80 -37.48
CA LEU A 73 -21.74 9.49 -37.08
C LEU A 73 -22.58 8.96 -35.92
N THR A 74 -22.71 9.74 -34.84
CA THR A 74 -23.49 9.40 -33.65
C THR A 74 -24.96 9.14 -34.00
N ARG A 75 -25.58 9.97 -34.85
CA ARG A 75 -26.95 9.76 -35.32
C ARG A 75 -27.10 8.43 -36.10
N ARG A 76 -26.14 8.10 -36.97
CA ARG A 76 -26.17 6.87 -37.77
C ARG A 76 -25.87 5.63 -36.92
N LEU A 77 -24.95 5.71 -35.97
CA LEU A 77 -24.66 4.63 -35.03
C LEU A 77 -25.86 4.35 -34.12
N LYS A 78 -26.54 5.39 -33.63
CA LYS A 78 -27.79 5.24 -32.84
C LYS A 78 -28.89 4.52 -33.61
N ALA A 79 -28.95 4.71 -34.93
CA ALA A 79 -29.95 4.06 -35.79
C ALA A 79 -29.72 2.55 -35.96
N LEU A 80 -28.59 1.99 -35.52
CA LEU A 80 -28.36 0.55 -35.49
C LEU A 80 -29.22 -0.18 -34.42
N ASP A 81 -29.98 0.55 -33.59
CA ASP A 81 -30.92 0.06 -32.57
C ASP A 81 -30.37 -1.11 -31.73
N VAL A 82 -29.20 -0.87 -31.14
CA VAL A 82 -28.53 -1.86 -30.29
C VAL A 82 -29.23 -1.93 -28.95
N ARG A 83 -30.00 -3.00 -28.74
CA ARG A 83 -30.52 -3.36 -27.41
C ARG A 83 -29.45 -4.14 -26.66
N GLY A 84 -28.48 -3.44 -26.10
CA GLY A 84 -27.56 -4.02 -25.12
C GLY A 84 -28.34 -4.49 -23.89
N GLU A 85 -27.85 -5.52 -23.21
CA GLU A 85 -28.39 -5.85 -21.89
C GLU A 85 -28.09 -4.69 -20.93
N PRO A 86 -29.08 -4.22 -20.14
CA PRO A 86 -28.84 -3.22 -19.11
C PRO A 86 -27.75 -3.71 -18.16
N TYR A 87 -26.79 -2.83 -17.82
CA TYR A 87 -25.77 -3.15 -16.83
C TYR A 87 -26.02 -2.34 -15.55
N ALA A 88 -25.60 -2.88 -14.41
CA ALA A 88 -25.94 -2.37 -13.08
C ALA A 88 -25.51 -0.91 -12.80
N LEU A 89 -24.66 -0.31 -13.63
CA LEU A 89 -24.12 1.03 -13.47
C LEU A 89 -24.69 2.06 -14.48
N GLU A 90 -25.58 1.64 -15.38
CA GLU A 90 -26.08 2.47 -16.48
C GLU A 90 -26.78 3.77 -16.02
N GLU A 91 -27.53 3.70 -14.91
CA GLU A 91 -28.20 4.88 -14.33
C GLU A 91 -27.17 5.90 -13.81
N TRP A 92 -26.11 5.42 -13.17
CA TRP A 92 -25.04 6.27 -12.66
C TRP A 92 -24.25 6.92 -13.79
N ASP A 93 -23.87 6.14 -14.79
CA ASP A 93 -23.14 6.64 -15.96
C ASP A 93 -23.93 7.73 -16.68
N THR A 94 -25.25 7.57 -16.80
CA THR A 94 -26.13 8.58 -17.39
C THR A 94 -26.14 9.88 -16.57
N GLN A 95 -26.30 9.79 -15.26
CA GLN A 95 -26.36 10.96 -14.38
C GLN A 95 -25.01 11.70 -14.32
N LEU A 96 -23.91 10.97 -14.15
CA LEU A 96 -22.55 11.52 -14.11
C LEU A 96 -22.18 12.20 -15.42
N THR A 97 -22.46 11.54 -16.55
CA THR A 97 -22.23 12.11 -17.89
C THR A 97 -23.03 13.39 -18.07
N ALA A 98 -24.31 13.41 -17.71
CA ALA A 98 -25.16 14.60 -17.87
C ALA A 98 -24.71 15.79 -17.01
N ILE A 99 -24.31 15.55 -15.76
CA ILE A 99 -23.75 16.60 -14.89
C ILE A 99 -22.46 17.14 -15.49
N THR A 100 -21.58 16.23 -15.89
CA THR A 100 -20.21 16.59 -16.25
C THR A 100 -20.15 17.30 -17.60
N LEU A 101 -20.90 16.84 -18.61
CA LEU A 101 -21.03 17.54 -19.90
C LEU A 101 -21.54 18.97 -19.71
N ARG A 102 -22.49 19.17 -18.79
CA ARG A 102 -23.04 20.51 -18.52
C ARG A 102 -22.02 21.43 -17.88
N VAL A 103 -21.26 20.95 -16.89
CA VAL A 103 -20.30 21.78 -16.14
C VAL A 103 -19.02 22.03 -16.96
N MET A 104 -18.59 21.05 -17.75
CA MET A 104 -17.36 21.12 -18.54
C MET A 104 -17.53 21.75 -19.92
N ALA A 105 -18.76 22.03 -20.35
CA ALA A 105 -19.03 22.71 -21.62
C ALA A 105 -18.24 24.03 -21.76
N GLY A 106 -17.59 24.20 -22.90
CA GLY A 106 -16.76 25.36 -23.24
C GLY A 106 -15.52 25.50 -22.35
N SER A 107 -15.07 24.42 -21.70
CA SER A 107 -13.81 24.40 -20.98
C SER A 107 -12.60 24.14 -21.89
N GLY A 108 -12.82 23.59 -23.09
CA GLY A 108 -11.78 23.08 -23.96
C GLY A 108 -11.25 21.69 -23.58
N GLU A 109 -11.79 21.08 -22.51
CA GLU A 109 -11.36 19.79 -21.98
C GLU A 109 -12.55 18.83 -21.81
N ASP A 110 -12.39 17.59 -22.27
CA ASP A 110 -13.36 16.54 -22.04
C ASP A 110 -13.11 15.83 -20.71
N ALA A 111 -14.18 15.59 -19.98
CA ALA A 111 -14.07 14.89 -18.71
C ALA A 111 -13.96 13.38 -18.88
N VAL A 112 -13.27 12.76 -17.92
CA VAL A 112 -13.06 11.32 -17.83
C VAL A 112 -13.40 10.86 -16.42
N PHE A 113 -13.92 9.64 -16.30
CA PHE A 113 -14.44 9.06 -15.07
C PHE A 113 -13.59 7.89 -14.61
N HIS A 114 -13.14 7.92 -13.35
CA HIS A 114 -12.46 6.80 -12.68
C HIS A 114 -13.24 6.46 -11.41
N VAL A 115 -13.22 5.20 -10.96
CA VAL A 115 -13.73 4.80 -9.65
C VAL A 115 -12.55 4.50 -8.75
N ASP A 116 -12.54 5.05 -7.55
CA ASP A 116 -11.51 4.72 -6.56
C ASP A 116 -11.89 3.51 -5.70
N ASP A 117 -10.93 3.07 -4.89
CA ASP A 117 -11.06 1.87 -4.06
C ASP A 117 -12.14 1.92 -2.98
N ASP A 118 -12.65 3.11 -2.64
CA ASP A 118 -13.77 3.25 -1.73
C ASP A 118 -15.12 3.20 -2.47
N GLY A 119 -15.11 3.13 -3.81
CA GLY A 119 -16.30 3.15 -4.66
C GLY A 119 -16.80 4.55 -4.98
N HIS A 120 -15.98 5.59 -4.77
CA HIS A 120 -16.31 6.96 -5.17
C HIS A 120 -15.86 7.23 -6.60
N TRP A 121 -16.69 7.97 -7.34
CA TRP A 121 -16.30 8.42 -8.68
C TRP A 121 -15.39 9.64 -8.58
N GLN A 122 -14.36 9.62 -9.39
CA GLN A 122 -13.44 10.72 -9.68
C GLN A 122 -13.73 11.23 -11.08
N VAL A 123 -14.01 12.52 -11.19
CA VAL A 123 -14.14 13.23 -12.46
C VAL A 123 -12.88 14.04 -12.66
N GLY A 124 -12.23 13.87 -13.81
CA GLY A 124 -11.00 14.55 -14.15
C GLY A 124 -10.87 14.81 -15.63
N ILE A 125 -9.67 15.19 -16.06
CA ILE A 125 -9.30 15.36 -17.46
C ILE A 125 -8.10 14.47 -17.80
N GLU A 126 -7.91 14.20 -19.09
CA GLU A 126 -6.77 13.46 -19.61
C GLU A 126 -5.96 14.34 -20.56
N SER A 127 -4.71 14.65 -20.19
CA SER A 127 -3.83 15.39 -21.10
C SER A 127 -2.71 14.50 -21.60
N PHE A 128 -2.43 14.61 -22.90
CA PHE A 128 -1.33 13.92 -23.56
C PHE A 128 0.00 14.52 -23.10
N ILE A 129 0.95 13.69 -22.67
CA ILE A 129 2.23 14.17 -22.10
C ILE A 129 3.41 14.11 -23.07
N GLY A 130 3.19 13.72 -24.33
CA GLY A 130 4.13 13.95 -25.42
C GLY A 130 4.84 12.70 -25.96
N LYS A 131 5.84 12.93 -26.81
CA LYS A 131 6.52 11.86 -27.57
C LYS A 131 7.37 10.92 -26.71
N ASP A 132 7.95 11.45 -25.63
CA ASP A 132 8.82 10.67 -24.77
C ASP A 132 8.02 9.68 -23.92
N ASP A 133 6.75 9.96 -23.64
CA ASP A 133 5.83 9.11 -22.88
C ASP A 133 4.45 9.16 -23.55
N TRP A 134 4.25 8.28 -24.54
CA TRP A 134 3.11 8.28 -25.48
C TRP A 134 1.82 7.83 -24.79
N ARG A 135 1.33 8.61 -23.83
CA ARG A 135 0.18 8.28 -22.96
C ARG A 135 -0.60 9.50 -22.51
N PHE A 136 -1.80 9.24 -21.98
CA PHE A 136 -2.60 10.23 -21.27
C PHE A 136 -2.35 10.14 -19.77
N VAL A 137 -2.32 11.30 -19.12
CA VAL A 137 -2.29 11.40 -17.66
C VAL A 137 -3.63 11.92 -17.17
N PHE A 138 -4.27 11.14 -16.32
CA PHE A 138 -5.48 11.52 -15.61
C PHE A 138 -5.16 12.55 -14.51
N ARG A 139 -5.90 13.66 -14.52
CA ARG A 139 -5.85 14.72 -13.49
C ARG A 139 -7.23 14.88 -12.88
N VAL A 140 -7.38 14.46 -11.63
CA VAL A 140 -8.65 14.54 -10.91
C VAL A 140 -9.03 16.00 -10.65
N LEU A 141 -10.30 16.34 -10.89
CA LEU A 141 -10.89 17.65 -10.62
C LEU A 141 -11.86 17.59 -9.43
N ALA A 142 -12.68 16.55 -9.36
CA ALA A 142 -13.71 16.43 -8.32
C ALA A 142 -14.06 14.98 -8.03
N THR A 143 -14.63 14.70 -6.86
CA THR A 143 -15.16 13.36 -6.54
C THR A 143 -16.59 13.38 -6.01
N THR A 144 -17.23 12.21 -5.97
CA THR A 144 -18.55 12.05 -5.32
C THR A 144 -18.51 12.15 -3.80
N ARG A 145 -17.33 12.34 -3.18
CA ARG A 145 -17.23 12.81 -1.78
C ARG A 145 -17.61 14.29 -1.64
N GLY A 146 -17.75 15.01 -2.73
CA GLY A 146 -18.10 16.43 -2.71
C GLY A 146 -16.91 17.37 -2.60
N ASP A 147 -15.71 16.91 -2.94
CA ASP A 147 -14.45 17.61 -2.76
C ASP A 147 -13.68 17.79 -4.07
N VAL A 148 -12.68 18.68 -4.01
CA VAL A 148 -11.68 18.90 -5.06
C VAL A 148 -10.35 18.38 -4.50
N PRO A 149 -9.84 17.21 -4.94
CA PRO A 149 -8.67 16.59 -4.32
C PRO A 149 -7.37 17.39 -4.50
N MET A 150 -7.24 18.08 -5.63
CA MET A 150 -6.07 18.87 -6.02
C MET A 150 -6.49 20.29 -6.47
N PRO A 151 -6.89 21.17 -5.54
CA PRO A 151 -7.37 22.51 -5.88
C PRO A 151 -6.32 23.40 -6.58
N LEU A 152 -5.04 23.32 -6.22
CA LEU A 152 -3.99 24.13 -6.84
C LEU A 152 -3.69 23.65 -8.26
N LEU A 153 -3.75 22.34 -8.50
CA LEU A 153 -3.70 21.79 -9.86
C LEU A 153 -4.90 22.26 -10.68
N ALA A 154 -6.12 22.21 -10.13
CA ALA A 154 -7.31 22.70 -10.81
C ALA A 154 -7.21 24.20 -11.14
N GLU A 155 -6.60 25.01 -10.27
CA GLU A 155 -6.33 26.42 -10.51
C GLU A 155 -5.31 26.62 -11.64
N LYS A 156 -4.19 25.88 -11.61
CA LYS A 156 -3.15 25.90 -12.65
C LYS A 156 -3.72 25.55 -14.03
N LEU A 157 -4.71 24.66 -14.08
CA LEU A 157 -5.42 24.28 -15.30
C LEU A 157 -6.51 25.28 -15.73
N GLY A 158 -6.82 26.30 -14.93
CA GLY A 158 -7.92 27.23 -15.20
C GLY A 158 -9.31 26.62 -15.01
N LEU A 159 -9.40 25.49 -14.28
CA LEU A 159 -10.61 24.69 -14.11
C LEU A 159 -11.17 24.72 -12.69
N LEU A 160 -10.53 25.42 -11.74
CA LEU A 160 -10.96 25.43 -10.34
C LEU A 160 -12.46 25.76 -10.11
N PRO A 161 -13.06 26.79 -10.73
CA PRO A 161 -14.49 27.05 -10.56
C PRO A 161 -15.39 25.90 -11.05
N ARG A 162 -14.97 25.23 -12.13
CA ARG A 162 -15.68 24.05 -12.66
C ARG A 162 -15.49 22.84 -11.75
N ALA A 163 -14.28 22.62 -11.27
CA ALA A 163 -13.98 21.57 -10.30
C ALA A 163 -14.82 21.72 -9.03
N GLN A 164 -14.97 22.94 -8.51
CA GLN A 164 -15.83 23.22 -7.34
C GLN A 164 -17.31 22.95 -7.63
N GLU A 165 -17.82 23.35 -8.80
CA GLU A 165 -19.21 23.08 -9.16
C GLU A 165 -19.46 21.58 -9.43
N LEU A 166 -18.50 20.88 -10.04
CA LEU A 166 -18.52 19.42 -10.16
C LEU A 166 -18.56 18.79 -8.78
N ALA A 167 -17.64 19.14 -7.88
CA ALA A 167 -17.59 18.62 -6.52
C ALA A 167 -18.94 18.79 -5.81
N ARG A 168 -19.53 20.00 -5.85
CA ARG A 168 -20.85 20.25 -5.26
C ARG A 168 -21.94 19.32 -5.81
N ARG A 169 -22.07 19.22 -7.13
CA ARG A 169 -23.11 18.39 -7.78
C ARG A 169 -22.90 16.90 -7.60
N LEU A 170 -21.65 16.45 -7.65
CA LEU A 170 -21.28 15.05 -7.46
C LEU A 170 -21.48 14.64 -5.99
N GLY A 171 -21.18 15.53 -5.05
CA GLY A 171 -21.47 15.32 -3.63
C GLY A 171 -22.97 15.24 -3.33
N GLU A 172 -23.82 16.00 -4.03
CA GLU A 172 -25.28 15.91 -3.94
C GLU A 172 -25.83 14.56 -4.44
N LEU A 173 -25.18 13.94 -5.42
CA LEU A 173 -25.51 12.56 -5.81
C LEU A 173 -25.17 11.56 -4.71
N GLY A 174 -24.15 11.86 -3.89
CA GLY A 174 -23.67 10.97 -2.83
C GLY A 174 -23.29 9.58 -3.35
N ALA A 175 -22.99 9.48 -4.64
CA ALA A 175 -22.87 8.20 -5.34
C ALA A 175 -21.67 7.44 -4.82
N ARG A 176 -21.95 6.31 -4.16
CA ARG A 176 -20.96 5.29 -3.84
C ARG A 176 -21.40 4.01 -4.53
N LEU A 177 -20.66 3.63 -5.57
CA LEU A 177 -21.00 2.41 -6.27
C LEU A 177 -20.83 1.20 -5.36
N PRO A 178 -21.74 0.22 -5.41
CA PRO A 178 -21.38 -1.11 -4.96
C PRO A 178 -20.24 -1.57 -5.86
N LEU A 179 -19.03 -1.63 -5.31
CA LEU A 179 -17.91 -2.23 -6.02
C LEU A 179 -18.31 -3.66 -6.40
N PRO A 180 -17.85 -4.19 -7.55
CA PRO A 180 -18.02 -5.59 -7.89
C PRO A 180 -17.65 -6.47 -6.69
N PRO A 181 -18.27 -7.64 -6.50
CA PRO A 181 -17.78 -8.56 -5.46
C PRO A 181 -16.28 -8.80 -5.65
N MET A 182 -15.53 -8.87 -4.56
CA MET A 182 -14.14 -9.30 -4.60
C MET A 182 -14.08 -10.75 -5.10
N ASP A 183 -12.92 -11.18 -5.60
CA ASP A 183 -12.77 -12.56 -6.02
C ASP A 183 -13.13 -13.52 -4.86
N ALA A 184 -14.03 -14.47 -5.14
CA ALA A 184 -14.64 -15.28 -4.09
C ALA A 184 -13.67 -16.32 -3.51
N GLU A 185 -12.74 -16.82 -4.34
CA GLU A 185 -11.71 -17.78 -3.93
C GLU A 185 -10.69 -17.10 -3.02
N GLN A 186 -10.18 -15.94 -3.45
CA GLN A 186 -9.28 -15.09 -2.67
C GLN A 186 -9.95 -14.58 -1.38
N SER A 187 -11.23 -14.17 -1.45
CA SER A 187 -11.97 -13.72 -0.26
C SER A 187 -12.11 -14.82 0.80
N ALA A 188 -12.12 -16.10 0.41
CA ALA A 188 -12.18 -17.22 1.35
C ALA A 188 -10.89 -17.37 2.17
N LEU A 189 -9.75 -16.84 1.68
CA LEU A 189 -8.46 -16.87 2.36
C LEU A 189 -8.29 -15.76 3.41
N ILE A 190 -9.20 -14.77 3.47
CA ILE A 190 -9.12 -13.64 4.41
C ILE A 190 -8.89 -14.09 5.87
N PRO A 191 -9.64 -15.06 6.44
CA PRO A 191 -9.44 -15.48 7.82
C PRO A 191 -8.04 -16.07 8.07
N ASP A 192 -7.52 -16.84 7.13
CA ASP A 192 -6.20 -17.49 7.25
C ASP A 192 -5.07 -16.47 7.07
N ALA A 193 -5.21 -15.53 6.12
CA ALA A 193 -4.28 -14.43 5.94
C ALA A 193 -4.21 -13.52 7.19
N LEU A 194 -5.36 -13.24 7.80
CA LEU A 194 -5.41 -12.52 9.09
C LEU A 194 -4.75 -13.30 10.22
N ALA A 195 -4.95 -14.62 10.27
CA ALA A 195 -4.28 -15.47 11.25
C ALA A 195 -2.75 -15.46 11.07
N ASN A 196 -2.26 -15.45 9.83
CA ASN A 196 -0.84 -15.34 9.53
C ASN A 196 -0.24 -14.01 10.04
N LEU A 197 -0.85 -12.88 9.67
CA LEU A 197 -0.39 -11.55 10.12
C LEU A 197 -0.48 -11.41 11.64
N ARG A 198 -1.55 -11.94 12.24
CA ARG A 198 -1.72 -11.96 13.70
C ARG A 198 -0.63 -12.76 14.38
N SER A 199 -0.24 -13.91 13.84
CA SER A 199 0.83 -14.74 14.41
C SER A 199 2.14 -13.96 14.49
N GLY A 200 2.59 -13.35 13.38
CA GLY A 200 3.82 -12.55 13.35
C GLY A 200 3.74 -11.33 14.28
N PHE A 201 2.58 -10.67 14.32
CA PHE A 201 2.33 -9.55 15.23
C PHE A 201 2.38 -9.96 16.72
N ASP A 202 1.73 -11.07 17.09
CA ASP A 202 1.65 -11.59 18.46
C ASP A 202 3.00 -12.10 18.97
N GLN A 203 3.84 -12.67 18.08
CA GLN A 203 5.22 -13.02 18.40
C GLN A 203 6.04 -11.78 18.79
N GLY A 204 5.80 -10.63 18.13
CA GLY A 204 6.41 -9.35 18.50
C GLY A 204 7.93 -9.32 18.32
N VAL A 205 8.48 -10.11 17.41
CA VAL A 205 9.92 -10.15 17.12
C VAL A 205 10.31 -8.99 16.21
N ASP A 206 9.54 -8.78 15.14
CA ASP A 206 9.81 -7.78 14.12
C ASP A 206 9.00 -6.48 14.32
N SER A 207 9.56 -5.38 13.79
CA SER A 207 8.82 -4.12 13.62
C SER A 207 7.60 -4.32 12.71
N LEU A 208 6.55 -3.54 12.92
CA LEU A 208 5.19 -3.76 12.44
C LEU A 208 5.14 -3.75 10.92
N VAL A 209 5.95 -2.88 10.30
CA VAL A 209 6.10 -2.80 8.84
C VAL A 209 6.60 -4.11 8.23
N ARG A 210 7.34 -4.93 8.97
CA ARG A 210 7.89 -6.19 8.48
C ARG A 210 6.98 -7.39 8.70
N VAL A 211 5.92 -7.25 9.49
CA VAL A 211 4.97 -8.35 9.75
C VAL A 211 4.36 -8.89 8.44
N PRO A 212 4.00 -8.05 7.45
CA PRO A 212 3.50 -8.53 6.16
C PRO A 212 4.57 -9.07 5.21
N ASP A 213 5.87 -8.85 5.49
CA ASP A 213 6.96 -9.23 4.56
C ASP A 213 7.29 -10.73 4.63
N TYR A 214 6.96 -11.39 5.74
CA TYR A 214 7.36 -12.77 5.98
C TYR A 214 6.29 -13.54 6.75
N THR A 215 5.32 -14.12 6.02
CA THR A 215 4.36 -15.06 6.61
C THR A 215 4.69 -16.52 6.37
N GLY A 216 5.84 -16.80 5.73
CA GLY A 216 6.37 -18.15 5.55
C GLY A 216 5.68 -18.94 4.43
N GLY A 217 5.13 -18.27 3.41
CA GLY A 217 4.31 -18.88 2.37
C GLY A 217 2.89 -19.17 2.86
N GLY A 218 2.34 -18.28 3.69
CA GLY A 218 1.00 -18.40 4.24
C GLY A 218 -0.07 -17.90 3.26
N ALA A 219 -1.34 -17.99 3.66
CA ALA A 219 -2.47 -17.49 2.88
C ALA A 219 -2.38 -16.00 2.54
N TRP A 220 -1.66 -15.19 3.33
CA TRP A 220 -1.36 -13.79 2.99
C TRP A 220 -0.45 -13.67 1.75
N ASP A 221 0.53 -14.57 1.61
CA ASP A 221 1.47 -14.59 0.48
C ASP A 221 0.80 -15.12 -0.79
N ASP A 222 -0.31 -15.87 -0.66
CA ASP A 222 -1.12 -16.42 -1.76
C ASP A 222 -2.21 -15.43 -2.27
N LEU A 223 -2.29 -14.22 -1.69
CA LEU A 223 -3.23 -13.21 -2.13
C LEU A 223 -2.69 -12.40 -3.31
N ASP A 224 -3.39 -12.47 -4.43
CA ASP A 224 -3.11 -11.70 -5.65
C ASP A 224 -4.19 -10.64 -5.94
N ASP A 225 -5.39 -10.74 -5.32
CA ASP A 225 -6.42 -9.70 -5.44
C ASP A 225 -6.12 -8.53 -4.48
N ASP A 226 -5.73 -7.39 -5.04
CA ASP A 226 -5.42 -6.17 -4.31
C ASP A 226 -6.53 -5.67 -3.38
N ARG A 227 -7.81 -5.85 -3.76
CA ARG A 227 -8.95 -5.43 -2.92
C ARG A 227 -9.08 -6.36 -1.71
N VAL A 228 -8.82 -7.66 -1.90
CA VAL A 228 -8.77 -8.64 -0.80
C VAL A 228 -7.61 -8.34 0.13
N ARG A 229 -6.41 -8.10 -0.40
CA ARG A 229 -5.24 -7.70 0.40
C ARG A 229 -5.50 -6.45 1.23
N ARG A 230 -6.08 -5.40 0.61
CA ARG A 230 -6.49 -4.19 1.32
C ARG A 230 -7.51 -4.46 2.42
N GLU A 231 -8.50 -5.32 2.18
CA GLU A 231 -9.47 -5.68 3.22
C GLU A 231 -8.83 -6.44 4.40
N VAL A 232 -7.91 -7.36 4.13
CA VAL A 232 -7.10 -8.01 5.18
C VAL A 232 -6.33 -6.97 5.97
N MET A 233 -5.66 -6.02 5.32
CA MET A 233 -4.88 -4.99 6.01
C MET A 233 -5.74 -4.03 6.83
N ARG A 234 -6.95 -3.66 6.36
CA ARG A 234 -7.91 -2.89 7.16
C ARG A 234 -8.34 -3.65 8.42
N GLN A 235 -8.63 -4.94 8.30
CA GLN A 235 -9.01 -5.77 9.45
C GLN A 235 -7.84 -5.96 10.42
N PHE A 236 -6.65 -6.20 9.88
CA PHE A 236 -5.41 -6.28 10.65
C PHE A 236 -5.14 -4.97 11.40
N ALA A 237 -5.29 -3.81 10.75
CA ALA A 237 -5.12 -2.51 11.39
C ALA A 237 -6.07 -2.30 12.58
N ARG A 238 -7.35 -2.68 12.44
CA ARG A 238 -8.32 -2.64 13.56
C ARG A 238 -7.86 -3.52 14.72
N MET A 239 -7.36 -4.72 14.44
CA MET A 239 -6.83 -5.63 15.46
C MET A 239 -5.59 -5.04 16.15
N VAL A 240 -4.68 -4.44 15.39
CA VAL A 240 -3.49 -3.77 15.94
C VAL A 240 -3.92 -2.63 16.87
N HIS A 241 -4.81 -1.74 16.44
CA HIS A 241 -5.32 -0.67 17.32
C HIS A 241 -5.98 -1.21 18.59
N ALA A 242 -6.79 -2.27 18.48
CA ALA A 242 -7.38 -2.92 19.65
C ALA A 242 -6.33 -3.47 20.62
N ARG A 243 -5.25 -4.07 20.09
CA ARG A 243 -4.12 -4.53 20.91
C ARG A 243 -3.41 -3.36 21.58
N ILE A 244 -3.18 -2.24 20.89
CA ILE A 244 -2.54 -1.06 21.49
C ILE A 244 -3.36 -0.49 22.65
N GLU A 245 -4.69 -0.51 22.58
CA GLU A 245 -5.54 -0.13 23.71
C GLU A 245 -5.43 -1.12 24.88
N GLU A 246 -5.32 -2.42 24.60
CA GLU A 246 -5.06 -3.44 25.62
C GLU A 246 -3.70 -3.24 26.30
N GLU A 247 -2.66 -2.89 25.53
CA GLU A 247 -1.30 -2.66 26.03
C GLU A 247 -1.25 -1.59 27.12
N LYS A 248 -2.14 -0.60 27.09
CA LYS A 248 -2.23 0.46 28.12
C LYS A 248 -2.59 -0.08 29.50
N GLN A 249 -3.23 -1.25 29.56
CA GLN A 249 -3.62 -1.90 30.82
C GLN A 249 -2.53 -2.83 31.36
N TRP A 250 -1.49 -3.11 30.57
CA TRP A 250 -0.41 -3.98 31.00
C TRP A 250 0.50 -3.29 32.02
N PRO A 251 1.11 -4.04 32.95
CA PRO A 251 2.13 -3.50 33.84
C PRO A 251 3.25 -2.78 33.08
N GLU A 252 3.85 -1.75 33.69
CA GLU A 252 4.94 -0.98 33.08
C GLU A 252 6.12 -1.87 32.64
N VAL A 253 6.43 -2.88 33.46
CA VAL A 253 7.40 -3.94 33.18
C VAL A 253 6.68 -5.27 33.10
N ILE A 254 6.71 -5.88 31.92
CA ILE A 254 6.19 -7.22 31.66
C ILE A 254 7.34 -8.24 31.61
N GLU A 255 6.99 -9.52 31.61
CA GLU A 255 7.93 -10.63 31.65
C GLU A 255 8.90 -10.60 30.47
N ALA A 256 8.42 -10.31 29.26
CA ALA A 256 9.26 -10.19 28.08
C ALA A 256 10.33 -9.08 28.22
N ASP A 257 10.05 -8.00 28.95
CA ASP A 257 11.02 -6.93 29.20
C ASP A 257 12.16 -7.40 30.11
N ARG A 258 11.84 -8.21 31.13
CA ARG A 258 12.85 -8.82 32.00
C ARG A 258 13.70 -9.83 31.23
N LEU A 259 13.08 -10.58 30.31
CA LEU A 259 13.79 -11.52 29.46
C LEU A 259 14.74 -10.79 28.50
N GLU A 260 14.28 -9.70 27.88
CA GLU A 260 15.11 -8.84 27.04
C GLU A 260 16.28 -8.24 27.84
N ALA A 261 16.06 -7.79 29.07
CA ALA A 261 17.12 -7.32 29.96
C ALA A 261 18.15 -8.41 30.32
N ALA A 262 17.71 -9.67 30.50
CA ALA A 262 18.59 -10.81 30.71
C ALA A 262 19.43 -11.12 29.46
N PHE A 263 18.82 -11.06 28.27
CA PHE A 263 19.52 -11.25 27.00
C PHE A 263 20.53 -10.13 26.76
N ASP A 264 20.19 -8.88 27.07
CA ASP A 264 21.10 -7.75 27.00
C ASP A 264 22.29 -7.87 27.98
N GLU A 265 22.09 -8.46 29.16
CA GLU A 265 23.18 -8.77 30.10
C GLU A 265 24.14 -9.80 29.50
N LEU A 266 23.63 -10.92 29.00
CA LEU A 266 24.40 -11.95 28.32
C LEU A 266 25.20 -11.38 27.13
N LYS A 267 24.59 -10.46 26.37
CA LYS A 267 25.23 -9.77 25.26
C LYS A 267 26.42 -8.93 25.68
N ARG A 268 26.33 -8.23 26.81
CA ARG A 268 27.46 -7.47 27.38
C ARG A 268 28.58 -8.38 27.86
N ASP A 269 28.24 -9.59 28.30
CA ASP A 269 29.19 -10.61 28.74
C ASP A 269 29.81 -11.42 27.58
N GLY A 270 29.48 -11.10 26.33
CA GLY A 270 30.07 -11.73 25.14
C GLY A 270 29.33 -12.98 24.65
N ILE A 271 28.09 -13.19 25.07
CA ILE A 271 27.20 -14.22 24.51
C ILE A 271 26.32 -13.59 23.43
N VAL A 272 26.28 -14.18 22.23
CA VAL A 272 25.38 -13.74 21.16
C VAL A 272 23.95 -14.14 21.48
N THR A 273 23.05 -13.16 21.59
CA THR A 273 21.65 -13.42 21.96
C THR A 273 20.66 -13.05 20.86
N ARG A 274 19.68 -13.91 20.62
CA ARG A 274 18.56 -13.64 19.69
C ARG A 274 17.22 -14.09 20.25
N MET A 275 16.25 -13.17 20.26
CA MET A 275 14.85 -13.44 20.58
C MET A 275 14.11 -13.64 19.26
N GLY A 276 13.65 -14.87 18.95
CA GLY A 276 12.95 -15.18 17.71
C GLY A 276 13.87 -15.22 16.48
N ALA A 277 14.89 -16.08 16.49
CA ALA A 277 15.90 -16.11 15.41
C ALA A 277 15.33 -16.51 14.03
N THR A 278 14.73 -17.70 13.94
CA THR A 278 13.99 -18.22 12.77
C THR A 278 12.88 -19.14 13.27
N ASP A 279 12.25 -19.97 12.44
CA ASP A 279 11.24 -20.94 12.88
C ASP A 279 11.80 -22.29 13.34
N THR A 280 13.11 -22.54 13.21
CA THR A 280 13.72 -23.83 13.56
C THR A 280 14.98 -23.68 14.38
N LEU A 281 15.30 -24.71 15.17
CA LEU A 281 16.56 -24.77 15.92
C LEU A 281 17.79 -24.65 15.00
N ARG A 282 17.78 -25.34 13.85
CA ARG A 282 18.88 -25.29 12.87
C ARG A 282 19.03 -23.89 12.28
N GLY A 283 17.94 -23.25 11.87
CA GLY A 283 17.97 -21.89 11.32
C GLY A 283 18.43 -20.88 12.37
N GLY A 284 18.02 -21.06 13.63
CA GLY A 284 18.47 -20.21 14.74
C GLY A 284 19.99 -20.29 14.95
N TRP A 285 20.57 -21.49 14.89
CA TRP A 285 22.02 -21.69 14.95
C TRP A 285 22.78 -21.02 13.80
N THR A 286 22.25 -21.06 12.57
CA THR A 286 22.84 -20.34 11.44
C THR A 286 22.91 -18.84 11.71
N TYR A 287 21.80 -18.22 12.15
CA TYR A 287 21.72 -16.79 12.42
C TYR A 287 22.66 -16.32 13.53
N VAL A 288 22.68 -17.02 14.67
CA VAL A 288 23.58 -16.62 15.78
C VAL A 288 25.05 -16.76 15.43
N ARG A 289 25.41 -17.67 14.51
CA ARG A 289 26.78 -17.79 13.98
C ARG A 289 27.12 -16.65 13.03
N GLU A 290 26.20 -16.24 12.17
CA GLU A 290 26.39 -15.05 11.32
C GLU A 290 26.58 -13.79 12.16
N ASP A 291 25.78 -13.63 13.22
CA ASP A 291 25.96 -12.54 14.18
C ASP A 291 27.31 -12.59 14.89
N ALA A 292 27.74 -13.79 15.30
CA ALA A 292 29.05 -13.99 15.91
C ALA A 292 30.17 -13.54 14.96
N HIS A 293 30.13 -13.97 13.69
CA HIS A 293 31.10 -13.56 12.68
C HIS A 293 31.10 -12.05 12.43
N ALA A 294 29.93 -11.39 12.45
CA ALA A 294 29.86 -9.94 12.33
C ALA A 294 30.49 -9.21 13.54
N LEU A 295 30.37 -9.78 14.75
CA LEU A 295 31.03 -9.25 15.95
C LEU A 295 32.55 -9.49 15.91
N GLU A 296 32.99 -10.65 15.45
CA GLU A 296 34.41 -11.00 15.24
C GLU A 296 35.08 -10.07 14.23
N ALA A 297 34.40 -9.78 13.11
CA ALA A 297 34.87 -8.83 12.12
C ALA A 297 35.05 -7.40 12.69
N ARG A 298 34.37 -7.08 13.79
CA ARG A 298 34.50 -5.83 14.55
C ARG A 298 35.53 -5.91 15.69
N GLY A 299 36.25 -7.02 15.81
CA GLY A 299 37.29 -7.25 16.82
C GLY A 299 36.78 -7.72 18.18
N LEU A 300 35.48 -8.05 18.29
CA LEU A 300 34.93 -8.66 19.49
C LEU A 300 35.17 -10.17 19.48
N LYS A 301 35.10 -10.82 20.64
CA LYS A 301 35.32 -12.27 20.79
C LYS A 301 34.13 -12.89 21.48
N PRO A 302 33.01 -13.08 20.77
CA PRO A 302 31.87 -13.78 21.34
C PRO A 302 32.28 -15.21 21.68
N TRP A 303 31.85 -15.73 22.83
CA TRP A 303 32.28 -17.06 23.31
C TRP A 303 31.14 -18.08 23.41
N GLY A 304 29.89 -17.63 23.31
CA GLY A 304 28.72 -18.49 23.29
C GLY A 304 27.52 -17.82 22.62
N ALA A 305 26.45 -18.58 22.48
CA ALA A 305 25.17 -18.10 21.96
C ALA A 305 24.00 -18.59 22.82
N ALA A 306 22.93 -17.80 22.85
CA ALA A 306 21.66 -18.14 23.49
C ALA A 306 20.49 -17.59 22.66
N PHE A 307 19.51 -18.44 22.33
CA PHE A 307 18.36 -18.01 21.52
C PHE A 307 17.13 -18.89 21.72
N PHE A 308 15.99 -18.41 21.24
CA PHE A 308 14.79 -19.20 21.02
C PHE A 308 14.20 -18.86 19.65
N HIS A 309 13.45 -19.79 19.07
CA HIS A 309 12.89 -19.67 17.70
C HIS A 309 11.38 -19.39 17.72
N GLY A 310 10.79 -19.04 16.57
CA GLY A 310 9.37 -18.71 16.42
C GLY A 310 8.44 -19.78 17.00
N GLN A 311 8.71 -21.06 16.75
CA GLN A 311 7.90 -22.14 17.34
C GLN A 311 7.96 -22.21 18.88
N ASP A 312 9.06 -21.79 19.52
CA ASP A 312 9.12 -21.71 20.99
C ASP A 312 8.23 -20.57 21.49
N ILE A 313 8.18 -19.45 20.76
CA ILE A 313 7.28 -18.32 21.04
C ILE A 313 5.82 -18.74 20.84
N ASP A 314 5.50 -19.43 19.76
CA ASP A 314 4.14 -19.93 19.49
C ASP A 314 3.66 -20.89 20.58
N TYR A 315 4.57 -21.71 21.11
CA TYR A 315 4.26 -22.58 22.25
C TYR A 315 4.01 -21.76 23.52
N ALA A 316 4.83 -20.73 23.78
CA ALA A 316 4.64 -19.82 24.91
C ALA A 316 3.34 -18.99 24.81
N LEU A 317 2.97 -18.54 23.62
CA LEU A 317 1.69 -17.87 23.34
C LEU A 317 0.48 -18.76 23.67
N LYS A 318 0.62 -20.08 23.54
CA LYS A 318 -0.40 -21.09 23.90
C LYS A 318 -0.35 -21.50 25.39
N GLY A 319 0.44 -20.81 26.20
CA GLY A 319 0.64 -21.11 27.63
C GLY A 319 1.65 -22.23 27.91
N GLY A 320 2.43 -22.63 26.90
CA GLY A 320 3.55 -23.55 27.04
C GLY A 320 4.80 -22.87 27.59
N ALA A 321 5.82 -23.68 27.90
CA ALA A 321 7.10 -23.17 28.39
C ALA A 321 7.99 -22.62 27.26
N LEU A 322 8.70 -21.52 27.50
CA LEU A 322 9.68 -21.01 26.54
C LEU A 322 11.00 -21.80 26.69
N CYS A 323 11.46 -22.40 25.61
CA CYS A 323 12.74 -23.13 25.58
C CYS A 323 13.84 -22.25 24.99
N ILE A 324 14.97 -22.16 25.67
CA ILE A 324 16.14 -21.39 25.25
C ILE A 324 17.25 -22.39 24.88
N ALA A 325 17.65 -22.37 23.62
CA ALA A 325 18.84 -23.05 23.13
C ALA A 325 20.09 -22.26 23.51
N PHE A 326 21.18 -22.98 23.79
CA PHE A 326 22.47 -22.38 24.12
C PHE A 326 23.61 -23.27 23.62
N GLY A 327 24.81 -22.71 23.58
CA GLY A 327 26.04 -23.46 23.29
C GLY A 327 27.20 -22.53 22.97
N SER A 328 28.40 -23.08 22.97
CA SER A 328 29.64 -22.37 22.66
C SER A 328 29.76 -22.09 21.16
N LEU A 329 30.52 -21.04 20.83
CA LEU A 329 30.88 -20.70 19.46
C LEU A 329 32.26 -21.22 19.07
N ALA A 330 32.76 -22.24 19.78
CA ALA A 330 34.06 -22.84 19.50
C ALA A 330 34.03 -23.60 18.17
N GLU A 331 35.16 -23.60 17.45
CA GLU A 331 35.30 -24.34 16.18
C GLU A 331 35.20 -25.87 16.36
N ALA A 332 35.49 -26.37 17.56
CA ALA A 332 35.37 -27.77 17.93
C ALA A 332 34.28 -27.94 18.99
N GLU A 333 33.52 -29.04 18.91
CA GLU A 333 32.56 -29.43 19.94
C GLU A 333 33.27 -29.55 21.30
N ASP A 334 32.76 -28.83 22.29
CA ASP A 334 33.34 -28.73 23.61
C ASP A 334 32.20 -28.64 24.65
N ALA A 335 31.78 -29.81 25.13
CA ALA A 335 30.67 -29.93 26.06
C ALA A 335 30.89 -29.13 27.35
N GLU A 336 32.14 -28.97 27.82
CA GLU A 336 32.42 -28.18 29.02
C GLU A 336 32.16 -26.69 28.78
N LYS A 337 32.54 -26.17 27.60
CA LYS A 337 32.21 -24.80 27.21
C LYS A 337 30.72 -24.61 26.96
N ASP A 338 30.04 -25.59 26.36
CA ASP A 338 28.59 -25.52 26.15
C ASP A 338 27.84 -25.45 27.48
N VAL A 339 28.23 -26.28 28.46
CA VAL A 339 27.69 -26.24 29.83
C VAL A 339 28.01 -24.90 30.50
N ALA A 340 29.20 -24.32 30.29
CA ALA A 340 29.53 -23.00 30.82
C ALA A 340 28.62 -21.89 30.25
N VAL A 341 28.28 -21.95 28.96
CA VAL A 341 27.29 -21.04 28.35
C VAL A 341 25.91 -21.26 28.97
N GLY A 342 25.45 -22.51 29.09
CA GLY A 342 24.18 -22.85 29.71
C GLY A 342 24.06 -22.32 31.14
N GLN A 343 25.12 -22.45 31.93
CA GLN A 343 25.17 -21.92 33.29
C GLN A 343 25.10 -20.39 33.32
N ALA A 344 25.80 -19.70 32.41
CA ALA A 344 25.72 -18.25 32.30
C ALA A 344 24.30 -17.78 31.96
N VAL A 345 23.64 -18.45 31.00
CA VAL A 345 22.26 -18.17 30.63
C VAL A 345 21.30 -18.38 31.81
N ALA A 346 21.39 -19.52 32.50
CA ALA A 346 20.55 -19.81 33.67
C ALA A 346 20.75 -18.77 34.79
N ASN A 347 21.99 -18.38 35.07
CA ASN A 347 22.31 -17.38 36.09
C ASN A 347 21.72 -16.00 35.74
N ALA A 348 21.85 -15.57 34.48
CA ALA A 348 21.27 -14.31 34.02
C ALA A 348 19.74 -14.33 34.16
N LEU A 349 19.07 -15.41 33.72
CA LEU A 349 17.62 -15.56 33.86
C LEU A 349 17.18 -15.49 35.33
N GLN A 350 17.90 -16.15 36.24
CA GLN A 350 17.62 -16.09 37.68
C GLN A 350 17.75 -14.68 38.25
N LYS A 351 18.80 -13.95 37.86
CA LYS A 351 19.03 -12.57 38.29
C LYS A 351 17.90 -11.62 37.85
N HIS A 352 17.29 -11.88 36.70
CA HIS A 352 16.15 -11.13 36.17
C HIS A 352 14.78 -11.70 36.62
N GLY A 353 14.78 -12.58 37.63
CA GLY A 353 13.57 -13.03 38.33
C GLY A 353 12.85 -14.20 37.69
N PHE A 354 13.52 -14.99 36.84
CA PHE A 354 12.99 -16.23 36.30
C PHE A 354 13.46 -17.46 37.10
N ALA A 355 12.73 -18.57 36.99
CA ALA A 355 13.13 -19.87 37.53
C ALA A 355 13.44 -20.84 36.36
N PRO A 356 14.63 -20.75 35.73
CA PRO A 356 15.00 -21.64 34.65
C PRO A 356 15.16 -23.08 35.15
N GLU A 357 14.55 -24.03 34.45
CA GLU A 357 14.75 -25.46 34.62
C GLU A 357 15.74 -25.98 33.58
N TRP A 358 16.83 -26.56 34.07
CA TRP A 358 17.88 -27.16 33.24
C TRP A 358 18.62 -28.23 34.04
N ASN A 359 18.93 -29.37 33.41
CA ASN A 359 19.56 -30.51 34.08
C ASN A 359 21.10 -30.47 34.06
N GLY A 360 21.69 -29.39 33.52
CA GLY A 360 23.15 -29.23 33.40
C GLY A 360 23.76 -29.90 32.16
N SER A 361 22.97 -30.49 31.26
CA SER A 361 23.48 -31.06 30.00
C SER A 361 23.44 -30.07 28.85
N GLU A 362 24.54 -30.04 28.10
CA GLU A 362 24.73 -29.41 26.79
C GLU A 362 23.71 -29.84 25.73
N THR A 363 23.14 -31.03 25.85
CA THR A 363 22.17 -31.57 24.88
C THR A 363 20.72 -31.17 25.15
N THR A 364 20.46 -30.47 26.26
CA THR A 364 19.12 -30.06 26.65
C THR A 364 18.97 -28.54 26.65
N ARG A 365 17.77 -28.04 26.35
CA ARG A 365 17.46 -26.61 26.38
C ARG A 365 17.08 -26.16 27.78
N ILE A 366 17.33 -24.89 28.08
CA ILE A 366 16.88 -24.26 29.32
C ILE A 366 15.40 -23.94 29.17
N THR A 367 14.57 -24.39 30.09
CA THR A 367 13.11 -24.20 30.04
C THR A 367 12.68 -23.15 31.06
N LEU A 368 11.91 -22.14 30.65
CA LEU A 368 11.36 -21.16 31.58
C LEU A 368 10.01 -21.63 32.13
N LEU A 369 9.98 -21.93 33.43
CA LEU A 369 8.78 -22.35 34.17
C LEU A 369 8.51 -21.46 35.40
N PRO A 370 7.25 -21.29 35.82
CA PRO A 370 6.05 -21.64 35.06
C PRO A 370 5.97 -20.83 33.75
N ALA A 371 5.21 -21.34 32.78
CA ALA A 371 4.92 -20.60 31.56
C ALA A 371 4.39 -19.20 31.93
N PHE A 372 5.00 -18.16 31.36
CA PHE A 372 4.50 -16.80 31.49
C PHE A 372 3.70 -16.43 30.24
N THR A 373 2.82 -15.44 30.37
CA THR A 373 2.08 -14.92 29.23
C THR A 373 3.03 -14.19 28.30
N TRP A 374 3.41 -14.82 27.18
CA TRP A 374 4.18 -14.13 26.16
C TRP A 374 3.36 -12.98 25.59
N ARG A 375 3.91 -11.78 25.71
CA ARG A 375 3.39 -10.55 25.10
C ARG A 375 4.54 -9.56 24.99
N ARG A 376 4.55 -8.73 23.95
CA ARG A 376 5.50 -7.63 23.79
C ARG A 376 4.76 -6.36 23.46
N ARG A 377 5.24 -5.25 24.03
CA ARG A 377 4.67 -3.92 23.82
C ARG A 377 5.18 -3.38 22.50
N ARG A 378 4.29 -3.04 21.56
CA ARG A 378 4.72 -2.64 20.20
C ARG A 378 5.68 -1.46 20.19
N SER A 379 5.45 -0.46 21.04
CA SER A 379 6.34 0.71 21.18
C SER A 379 7.79 0.37 21.58
N ARG A 380 8.07 -0.83 22.09
CA ARG A 380 9.42 -1.31 22.40
C ARG A 380 10.04 -2.16 21.29
N VAL A 381 9.21 -2.83 20.50
CA VAL A 381 9.64 -3.67 19.36
C VAL A 381 9.91 -2.81 18.13
N ASP A 382 9.10 -1.79 17.93
CA ASP A 382 9.14 -0.93 16.75
C ASP A 382 10.32 0.05 16.83
N THR A 383 11.34 -0.23 16.00
CA THR A 383 12.58 0.56 15.90
C THR A 383 12.72 1.25 14.55
N THR A 384 11.71 1.17 13.70
CA THR A 384 11.69 1.73 12.34
C THR A 384 11.88 3.25 12.35
N GLU A 385 13.01 3.70 11.79
CA GLU A 385 13.27 5.12 11.54
C GLU A 385 12.94 5.54 10.10
N ASN A 386 13.10 4.62 9.14
CA ASN A 386 12.80 4.85 7.74
C ASN A 386 11.66 3.91 7.33
N LEU A 387 10.46 4.45 7.23
CA LEU A 387 9.26 3.70 6.89
C LEU A 387 9.04 3.74 5.38
N VAL A 388 8.83 2.58 4.77
CA VAL A 388 8.35 2.49 3.39
C VAL A 388 6.99 1.81 3.42
N LEU A 389 5.96 2.51 2.96
CA LEU A 389 4.61 1.97 2.89
C LEU A 389 4.41 1.32 1.52
N TYR A 390 4.29 0.00 1.54
CA TYR A 390 3.87 -0.81 0.39
C TYR A 390 2.48 -1.38 0.64
N SER A 391 2.34 -2.19 1.69
CA SER A 391 1.12 -2.93 2.02
C SER A 391 0.45 -2.48 3.32
N LEU A 392 1.16 -1.72 4.17
CA LEU A 392 0.67 -1.33 5.49
C LEU A 392 -0.41 -0.25 5.38
N ASP A 393 -1.51 -0.42 6.12
CA ASP A 393 -2.56 0.57 6.20
C ASP A 393 -2.03 1.90 6.76
N ALA A 394 -2.37 3.01 6.10
CA ALA A 394 -1.92 4.35 6.43
C ALA A 394 -2.24 4.79 7.88
N SER A 395 -3.31 4.24 8.48
CA SER A 395 -3.68 4.52 9.88
C SER A 395 -2.63 4.03 10.87
N LEU A 396 -1.81 3.04 10.52
CA LEU A 396 -0.81 2.46 11.41
C LEU A 396 0.48 3.29 11.51
N VAL A 397 0.64 4.33 10.67
CA VAL A 397 1.83 5.21 10.68
C VAL A 397 2.03 5.86 12.06
N GLU A 398 0.95 6.14 12.79
CA GLU A 398 1.04 6.77 14.12
C GLU A 398 1.67 5.86 15.19
N LEU A 399 1.75 4.55 14.91
CA LEU A 399 2.27 3.55 15.84
C LEU A 399 3.79 3.37 15.77
N PHE A 400 4.49 4.11 14.91
CA PHE A 400 5.95 4.06 14.77
C PHE A 400 6.61 5.22 15.54
N PRO A 401 7.02 5.03 16.81
CA PRO A 401 7.48 6.13 17.69
C PRO A 401 8.84 6.71 17.31
N ARG A 402 9.54 6.12 16.33
CA ARG A 402 10.88 6.53 15.89
C ARG A 402 10.93 6.93 14.42
N VAL A 403 9.80 6.90 13.70
CA VAL A 403 9.81 7.20 12.26
C VAL A 403 10.29 8.63 12.03
N ARG A 404 11.28 8.78 11.14
CA ARG A 404 11.87 10.04 10.70
C ARG A 404 11.59 10.31 9.25
N THR A 405 11.68 9.27 8.42
CA THR A 405 11.35 9.36 7.01
C THR A 405 10.22 8.39 6.66
N LEU A 406 9.34 8.82 5.77
CA LEU A 406 8.27 8.01 5.21
C LEU A 406 8.36 8.08 3.69
N ARG A 407 8.46 6.94 3.02
CA ARG A 407 8.30 6.81 1.56
C ARG A 407 7.00 6.08 1.26
N MET A 408 6.24 6.60 0.30
CA MET A 408 5.01 6.00 -0.19
C MET A 408 4.93 6.10 -1.72
N GLN A 409 4.28 5.13 -2.37
CA GLN A 409 3.97 5.17 -3.79
C GLN A 409 2.54 5.67 -4.01
N PHE A 410 2.41 6.66 -4.88
CA PHE A 410 1.17 7.29 -5.32
C PHE A 410 0.64 6.50 -6.52
N GLY A 411 -0.51 5.85 -6.34
CA GLY A 411 -0.98 4.75 -7.19
C GLY A 411 -1.55 3.64 -6.31
N ASP A 412 -0.74 3.17 -5.36
CA ASP A 412 -1.18 2.28 -4.27
C ASP A 412 -1.92 3.04 -3.16
N MET A 413 -1.64 4.34 -3.05
CA MET A 413 -2.19 5.24 -2.05
C MET A 413 -2.75 6.52 -2.66
N THR A 414 -3.82 7.04 -2.05
CA THR A 414 -4.51 8.26 -2.45
C THR A 414 -4.16 9.44 -1.54
N VAL A 415 -4.53 10.67 -1.94
CA VAL A 415 -4.44 11.85 -1.05
C VAL A 415 -5.25 11.69 0.25
N TYR A 416 -6.27 10.82 0.24
CA TYR A 416 -7.11 10.56 1.40
C TYR A 416 -6.41 9.69 2.44
N ASP A 417 -5.50 8.81 2.01
CA ASP A 417 -4.67 8.03 2.93
C ASP A 417 -3.71 8.96 3.68
N LEU A 418 -3.12 9.93 2.97
CA LEU A 418 -2.29 10.98 3.57
C LEU A 418 -3.07 11.83 4.60
N ASP A 419 -4.36 12.07 4.38
CA ASP A 419 -5.21 12.79 5.34
C ASP A 419 -5.50 11.99 6.62
N ARG A 420 -5.42 10.66 6.56
CA ARG A 420 -5.63 9.76 7.71
C ARG A 420 -4.35 9.57 8.53
N MET A 421 -3.17 9.76 7.94
CA MET A 421 -1.89 9.58 8.62
C MET A 421 -1.65 10.61 9.73
N ARG A 422 -1.09 10.15 10.86
CA ARG A 422 -0.59 10.99 11.93
C ARG A 422 0.82 10.53 12.32
N SER A 423 1.69 11.47 12.67
CA SER A 423 3.01 11.18 13.24
C SER A 423 3.57 12.42 13.92
N ASP A 424 4.04 12.26 15.16
CA ASP A 424 4.71 13.32 15.93
C ASP A 424 6.22 13.35 15.72
N THR A 425 6.77 12.37 14.98
CA THR A 425 8.22 12.20 14.81
C THR A 425 8.70 12.31 13.37
N LEU A 426 7.79 12.26 12.39
CA LEU A 426 8.09 12.34 10.96
C LEU A 426 8.74 13.68 10.61
N GLU A 427 9.90 13.61 9.97
CA GLU A 427 10.73 14.76 9.56
C GLU A 427 10.79 14.91 8.03
N GLY A 428 10.68 13.82 7.27
CA GLY A 428 10.68 13.85 5.80
C GLY A 428 9.64 12.91 5.20
N LEU A 429 8.91 13.39 4.18
CA LEU A 429 7.94 12.61 3.42
C LEU A 429 8.35 12.54 1.95
N THR A 430 8.53 11.34 1.41
CA THR A 430 8.75 11.10 -0.02
C THR A 430 7.51 10.45 -0.65
N VAL A 431 6.94 11.09 -1.66
CA VAL A 431 5.83 10.58 -2.45
C VAL A 431 6.33 10.26 -3.86
N GLN A 432 6.38 8.98 -4.20
CA GLN A 432 6.78 8.51 -5.51
C GLN A 432 5.57 8.41 -6.43
N PHE A 433 5.65 8.95 -7.63
CA PHE A 433 4.65 8.81 -8.67
C PHE A 433 5.22 7.94 -9.79
N ASP A 434 4.34 7.23 -10.48
CA ASP A 434 4.71 6.48 -11.69
C ASP A 434 5.19 7.41 -12.82
N ARG A 435 4.92 8.73 -12.72
CA ARG A 435 5.23 9.70 -13.78
C ARG A 435 5.76 11.02 -13.23
N ASP A 436 6.80 11.54 -13.89
CA ASP A 436 7.38 12.86 -13.60
C ASP A 436 6.35 13.99 -13.71
N ALA A 437 5.46 13.95 -14.70
CA ALA A 437 4.44 14.98 -14.89
C ALA A 437 3.43 15.01 -13.73
N GLN A 438 3.04 13.83 -13.21
CA GLN A 438 2.14 13.73 -12.06
C GLN A 438 2.82 14.24 -10.79
N ALA A 439 4.09 13.86 -10.57
CA ALA A 439 4.87 14.35 -9.44
C ALA A 439 4.96 15.89 -9.42
N ARG A 440 5.28 16.51 -10.58
CA ARG A 440 5.33 17.97 -10.74
C ARG A 440 3.98 18.65 -10.48
N ASP A 441 2.91 18.06 -10.97
CA ASP A 441 1.56 18.62 -10.87
C ASP A 441 0.98 18.51 -9.45
N ALA A 442 1.28 17.43 -8.73
CA ALA A 442 0.74 17.18 -7.40
C ALA A 442 1.49 17.90 -6.27
N LEU A 443 2.76 18.26 -6.46
CA LEU A 443 3.61 18.81 -5.40
C LEU A 443 3.00 20.00 -4.64
N PRO A 444 2.43 21.04 -5.29
CA PRO A 444 1.86 22.18 -4.56
C PRO A 444 0.71 21.76 -3.64
N ASP A 445 -0.20 20.92 -4.14
CA ASP A 445 -1.34 20.43 -3.37
C ASP A 445 -0.89 19.52 -2.21
N LEU A 446 0.11 18.67 -2.43
CA LEU A 446 0.68 17.85 -1.38
C LEU A 446 1.32 18.70 -0.27
N VAL A 447 2.07 19.74 -0.64
CA VAL A 447 2.68 20.69 0.31
C VAL A 447 1.60 21.33 1.20
N GLU A 448 0.57 21.94 0.60
CA GLU A 448 -0.51 22.57 1.37
C GLU A 448 -1.28 21.56 2.21
N ARG A 449 -1.46 20.34 1.69
CA ARG A 449 -2.13 19.27 2.42
C ARG A 449 -1.36 18.88 3.67
N VAL A 450 -0.04 18.67 3.62
CA VAL A 450 0.76 18.19 4.77
C VAL A 450 1.16 19.30 5.75
N LYS A 451 1.11 20.55 5.31
CA LYS A 451 1.46 21.71 6.13
C LYS A 451 0.67 21.72 7.44
N GLY A 452 1.39 21.78 8.55
CA GLY A 452 0.80 21.76 9.89
C GLY A 452 0.17 20.43 10.33
N ARG A 453 0.10 19.40 9.46
CA ARG A 453 -0.42 18.08 9.84
C ARG A 453 0.58 17.28 10.67
N PHE A 454 1.86 17.39 10.33
CA PHE A 454 2.95 16.66 10.97
C PHE A 454 3.84 17.67 11.72
N PRO A 455 3.85 17.66 13.07
CA PRO A 455 4.50 18.71 13.86
C PRO A 455 6.00 18.88 13.63
N ARG A 456 6.68 17.81 13.17
CA ARG A 456 8.13 17.80 12.94
C ARG A 456 8.53 17.74 11.47
N LEU A 457 7.58 17.75 10.54
CA LEU A 457 7.89 17.59 9.12
C LEU A 457 8.66 18.82 8.62
N GLN A 458 9.83 18.57 8.05
CA GLN A 458 10.74 19.58 7.53
C GLN A 458 10.74 19.58 6.01
N THR A 459 10.65 18.40 5.39
CA THR A 459 10.73 18.26 3.93
C THR A 459 9.62 17.39 3.37
N ILE A 460 9.16 17.75 2.19
CA ILE A 460 8.41 16.89 1.31
C ILE A 460 9.16 16.75 0.00
N THR A 461 9.30 15.53 -0.48
CA THR A 461 9.95 15.17 -1.74
C THR A 461 8.95 14.46 -2.62
N VAL A 462 8.84 14.89 -3.87
CA VAL A 462 8.14 14.12 -4.91
C VAL A 462 9.15 13.53 -5.88
N THR A 463 8.94 12.28 -6.30
CA THR A 463 9.79 11.63 -7.31
C THR A 463 8.96 11.05 -8.43
N GLY A 464 9.49 11.03 -9.66
CA GLY A 464 8.91 10.33 -10.82
C GLY A 464 9.84 9.23 -11.36
N GLU A 465 9.30 8.30 -12.14
CA GLU A 465 10.04 7.14 -12.69
C GLU A 465 11.26 7.50 -13.56
N ARG A 466 11.28 8.67 -14.21
CA ARG A 466 12.38 9.06 -15.12
C ARG A 466 13.43 9.94 -14.44
N GLY A 467 13.50 9.88 -13.11
CA GLY A 467 14.51 10.58 -12.32
C GLY A 467 14.15 12.03 -11.99
N PHE A 468 12.91 12.45 -12.23
CA PHE A 468 12.43 13.69 -11.62
C PHE A 468 12.42 13.53 -10.10
N GLU A 469 13.01 14.50 -9.40
CA GLU A 469 12.99 14.62 -7.96
C GLU A 469 12.93 16.10 -7.60
N GLU A 470 11.98 16.47 -6.76
CA GLU A 470 11.86 17.83 -6.25
C GLU A 470 11.55 17.78 -4.76
N THR A 471 12.33 18.53 -3.97
CA THR A 471 12.20 18.61 -2.52
C THR A 471 11.86 20.03 -2.11
N VAL A 472 10.80 20.17 -1.33
CA VAL A 472 10.31 21.44 -0.78
C VAL A 472 10.43 21.40 0.74
N SER A 473 10.91 22.50 1.33
CA SER A 473 10.89 22.69 2.77
C SER A 473 9.48 23.10 3.22
N VAL A 474 8.94 22.36 4.19
CA VAL A 474 7.58 22.56 4.75
C VAL A 474 7.59 22.88 6.24
N GLY A 475 8.80 23.06 6.82
CA GLY A 475 9.00 23.43 8.22
C GLY A 475 8.19 24.67 8.62
N ALA A 476 7.76 24.66 9.88
CA ALA A 476 6.77 25.55 10.51
C ALA A 476 6.77 27.02 10.06
#